data_AF-A0A7C1LGL6-F1
#
_entry.id   AF-A0A7C1LGL6-F1
#
_cell.length_a   1.000
_cell.length_b   1.000
_cell.length_c   1.000
_cell.angle_alpha   90.00
_cell.angle_beta   90.00
_cell.angle_gamma   90.00
#
_symmetry.space_group_name_H-M   'P 1'
#
loop_
_entity.id
_entity.type
_entity.pdbx_description
1 polymer ?
#
loop_
_entity_poly.entity_id
_entity_poly.type
_entity_poly.pdbx_seq_one_letter_code
_entity_poly.pdbx_strand_id
1 'polypeptide(L)'
;MKKVVASFILIAALASCNSVKNMDTSKVSDAASMLASLSSNSTVQQVASLFKLLDTNNDDSVSSTEAVGSVAENFETLDTNNNSGLDLTELQGILALLK
;
A
#
# COMPACT_ATOMS: atom_id res chain seq x y z
N MET A 1 16.85 -35.64 -20.22
CA MET A 1 17.81 -34.52 -20.23
C MET A 1 17.17 -33.34 -20.95
N LYS A 2 16.54 -32.41 -20.21
CA LYS A 2 15.81 -31.26 -20.76
C LYS A 2 16.80 -30.11 -20.94
N LYS A 3 17.12 -29.76 -22.18
CA LYS A 3 18.01 -28.63 -22.51
C LYS A 3 17.19 -27.34 -22.42
N VAL A 4 17.42 -26.59 -21.35
CA VAL A 4 16.89 -25.23 -21.17
C VAL A 4 17.78 -24.31 -22.00
N VAL A 5 17.26 -23.87 -23.16
CA VAL A 5 17.93 -22.85 -23.96
C VAL A 5 17.39 -21.50 -23.51
N ALA A 6 18.19 -20.82 -22.70
CA ALA A 6 18.04 -19.40 -22.43
C ALA A 6 18.31 -18.64 -23.73
N SER A 7 17.26 -18.11 -24.34
CA SER A 7 17.38 -17.11 -25.39
C SER A 7 16.87 -15.78 -24.83
N PHE A 8 17.84 -15.01 -24.32
CA PHE A 8 17.76 -13.55 -24.22
C PHE A 8 17.50 -13.02 -25.63
N ILE A 9 16.22 -12.77 -25.96
CA ILE A 9 15.87 -11.99 -27.14
C ILE A 9 15.67 -10.56 -26.65
N LEU A 10 16.75 -9.79 -26.75
CA LEU A 10 16.78 -8.34 -26.66
C LEU A 10 16.04 -7.79 -27.88
N ILE A 11 14.70 -7.69 -27.82
CA ILE A 11 13.91 -6.97 -28.81
C ILE A 11 13.89 -5.50 -28.41
N ALA A 12 14.85 -4.74 -28.94
CA ALA A 12 14.71 -3.29 -29.08
C ALA A 12 13.61 -3.01 -30.11
N ALA A 13 12.36 -2.99 -29.66
CA ALA A 13 11.22 -2.51 -30.44
C ALA A 13 10.96 -1.04 -30.11
N LEU A 14 11.22 -0.21 -31.11
CA LEU A 14 10.79 1.17 -31.22
C LEU A 14 9.26 1.23 -31.10
N ALA A 15 8.73 1.88 -30.07
CA ALA A 15 7.40 2.49 -30.15
C ALA A 15 7.22 3.46 -28.98
N SER A 16 6.99 4.73 -29.33
CA SER A 16 6.15 5.64 -28.56
C SER A 16 6.71 6.13 -27.22
N CYS A 17 7.27 7.34 -27.22
CA CYS A 17 6.99 8.26 -26.13
C CYS A 17 5.47 8.44 -26.10
N ASN A 18 4.77 7.69 -25.25
CA ASN A 18 3.46 8.09 -24.78
C ASN A 18 3.20 7.43 -23.43
N SER A 19 3.18 8.28 -22.41
CA SER A 19 2.56 7.97 -21.12
C SER A 19 3.22 6.82 -20.37
N VAL A 20 4.37 7.11 -19.73
CA VAL A 20 4.52 6.61 -18.36
C VAL A 20 3.27 7.08 -17.65
N LYS A 21 2.38 6.13 -17.42
CA LYS A 21 1.10 6.34 -16.78
C LYS A 21 1.40 7.12 -15.53
N ASN A 22 0.83 8.32 -15.51
CA ASN A 22 0.30 9.02 -14.36
C ASN A 22 0.05 8.04 -13.20
N MET A 23 1.12 7.63 -12.52
CA MET A 23 1.03 7.11 -11.17
C MET A 23 0.53 8.34 -10.44
N ASP A 24 -0.73 8.28 -10.01
CA ASP A 24 -1.44 9.38 -9.36
C ASP A 24 -0.64 9.79 -8.11
N THR A 25 0.41 10.59 -8.29
CA THR A 25 1.29 11.08 -7.23
C THR A 25 0.51 12.00 -6.30
N SER A 26 -0.64 12.49 -6.75
CA SER A 26 -1.68 13.11 -5.94
C SER A 26 -2.12 12.20 -4.79
N LYS A 27 -2.42 10.92 -5.03
CA LYS A 27 -2.89 9.96 -4.00
C LYS A 27 -1.83 9.71 -2.92
N VAL A 28 -0.56 9.61 -3.31
CA VAL A 28 0.54 9.29 -2.39
C VAL A 28 0.91 10.52 -1.53
N SER A 29 0.89 11.72 -2.13
CA SER A 29 1.01 13.00 -1.42
C SER A 29 -0.13 13.20 -0.42
N ASP A 30 -1.36 12.91 -0.84
CA ASP A 30 -2.55 13.03 -0.01
C ASP A 30 -2.51 12.03 1.15
N ALA A 31 -2.07 10.79 0.91
CA ALA A 31 -1.91 9.79 1.96
C ALA A 31 -0.88 10.21 3.02
N ALA A 32 0.27 10.74 2.60
CA ALA A 32 1.32 11.17 3.51
C ALA A 32 0.92 12.40 4.34
N SER A 33 0.23 13.37 3.73
CA SER A 33 -0.25 14.56 4.44
C SER A 33 -1.46 14.28 5.35
N MET A 34 -2.32 13.33 4.96
CA MET A 34 -3.36 12.79 5.83
C MET A 34 -2.76 11.99 7.00
N LEU A 35 -1.72 11.18 6.76
CA LEU A 35 -0.98 10.47 7.82
C LEU A 35 -0.29 11.43 8.78
N ALA A 36 0.30 12.51 8.29
CA ALA A 36 0.86 13.56 9.13
C ALA A 36 -0.20 14.33 9.95
N SER A 37 -1.45 14.35 9.48
CA SER A 37 -2.59 14.95 10.18
C SER A 37 -3.37 13.96 11.05
N LEU A 38 -3.07 12.66 10.95
CA LEU A 38 -3.67 11.61 11.75
C LEU A 38 -3.06 11.67 13.16
N SER A 39 -3.89 12.00 14.13
CA SER A 39 -3.59 11.94 15.57
C SER A 39 -4.40 10.83 16.23
N SER A 40 -4.13 10.50 17.49
CA SER A 40 -4.86 9.48 18.27
C SER A 40 -6.37 9.78 18.39
N ASN A 41 -6.82 11.00 18.06
CA ASN A 41 -8.23 11.41 18.03
C ASN A 41 -8.84 11.41 16.61
N SER A 42 -8.19 10.78 15.64
CA SER A 42 -8.70 10.74 14.28
C SER A 42 -9.95 9.88 14.16
N THR A 43 -10.80 10.23 13.22
CA THR A 43 -12.06 9.51 12.97
C THR A 43 -11.82 8.25 12.15
N VAL A 44 -12.74 7.28 12.29
CA VAL A 44 -12.81 6.08 11.45
C VAL A 44 -12.80 6.44 9.95
N GLN A 45 -13.41 7.56 9.55
CA GLN A 45 -13.42 8.01 8.16
C GLN A 45 -12.03 8.42 7.63
N GLN A 46 -11.18 8.99 8.48
CA GLN A 46 -9.81 9.33 8.09
C GLN A 46 -8.97 8.05 7.93
N VAL A 47 -9.14 7.08 8.84
CA VAL A 47 -8.50 5.76 8.70
C VAL A 47 -9.01 5.04 7.46
N ALA A 48 -10.32 5.09 7.18
CA ALA A 48 -10.88 4.52 5.96
C ALA A 48 -10.34 5.15 4.68
N SER A 49 -10.05 6.45 4.73
CA SER A 49 -9.43 7.16 3.61
C SER A 49 -7.98 6.71 3.43
N LEU A 50 -7.21 6.59 4.53
CA LEU A 50 -5.86 6.03 4.51
C LEU A 50 -5.87 4.58 4.00
N PHE A 51 -6.75 3.74 4.52
CA PHE A 51 -6.95 2.35 4.10
C PHE A 51 -7.08 2.27 2.58
N LYS A 52 -7.99 3.06 2.00
CA LYS A 52 -8.23 3.09 0.56
C LYS A 52 -7.09 3.69 -0.26
N LEU A 53 -6.14 4.37 0.38
CA LEU A 53 -4.92 4.86 -0.27
C LEU A 53 -3.79 3.82 -0.21
N LEU A 54 -3.77 2.96 0.82
CA LEU A 54 -2.82 1.87 0.98
C LEU A 54 -3.24 0.63 0.19
N ASP A 55 -4.53 0.33 0.15
CA ASP A 55 -5.14 -0.75 -0.62
C ASP A 55 -5.07 -0.42 -2.13
N THR A 56 -3.90 -0.69 -2.71
CA THR A 56 -3.61 -0.35 -4.11
C THR A 56 -4.22 -1.34 -5.08
N ASN A 57 -4.31 -2.60 -4.68
CA ASN A 57 -4.91 -3.68 -5.46
C ASN A 57 -6.46 -3.73 -5.33
N ASN A 58 -7.05 -2.96 -4.41
CA ASN A 58 -8.49 -2.88 -4.10
C ASN A 58 -9.08 -4.25 -3.74
N ASP A 59 -8.37 -5.02 -2.92
CA ASP A 59 -8.82 -6.33 -2.43
C ASP A 59 -9.47 -6.28 -1.04
N ASP A 60 -9.76 -5.08 -0.54
CA ASP A 60 -10.30 -4.82 0.80
C ASP A 60 -9.36 -5.31 1.92
N SER A 61 -8.06 -5.43 1.63
CA SER A 61 -7.00 -5.72 2.59
C SER A 61 -5.73 -4.91 2.28
N VAL A 62 -4.98 -4.53 3.31
CA VAL A 62 -3.66 -3.91 3.14
C VAL A 62 -2.61 -4.95 3.45
N SER A 63 -1.90 -5.41 2.42
CA SER A 63 -0.77 -6.34 2.59
C SER A 63 0.47 -5.66 3.18
N SER A 64 1.42 -6.44 3.70
CA SER A 64 2.71 -5.92 4.20
C SER A 64 3.48 -5.13 3.14
N THR A 65 3.30 -5.45 1.85
CA THR A 65 3.90 -4.73 0.72
C THR A 65 3.21 -3.41 0.38
N GLU A 66 1.96 -3.24 0.80
CA GLU A 66 1.14 -2.05 0.60
C GLU A 66 1.17 -1.11 1.81
N ALA A 67 1.41 -1.67 3.00
CA ALA A 67 1.61 -0.90 4.21
C ALA A 67 2.84 0.02 4.09
N VAL A 68 2.71 1.25 4.58
CA VAL A 68 3.80 2.25 4.60
C VAL A 68 3.87 2.97 5.93
N GLY A 69 5.06 3.51 6.27
CA GLY A 69 5.28 4.28 7.49
C GLY A 69 4.93 3.51 8.76
N SER A 70 4.25 4.15 9.70
CA SER A 70 3.87 3.55 10.99
C SER A 70 2.96 2.32 10.85
N VAL A 71 2.22 2.18 9.74
CA VAL A 71 1.40 0.98 9.48
C VAL A 71 2.29 -0.22 9.18
N ALA A 72 3.35 -0.04 8.40
CA ALA A 72 4.31 -1.11 8.12
C ALA A 72 5.12 -1.48 9.37
N GLU A 73 5.55 -0.48 10.15
CA GLU A 73 6.30 -0.69 11.39
C GLU A 73 5.50 -1.46 12.44
N ASN A 74 4.18 -1.30 12.44
CA ASN A 74 3.28 -1.94 13.39
C ASN A 74 2.40 -3.01 12.73
N PHE A 75 2.73 -3.47 11.53
CA PHE A 75 1.88 -4.36 10.75
C PHE A 75 1.50 -5.62 11.54
N GLU A 76 2.50 -6.32 12.08
CA GLU A 76 2.32 -7.52 12.91
C GLU A 76 1.52 -7.25 14.20
N THR A 77 1.61 -6.02 14.73
CA THR A 77 0.83 -5.61 15.92
C THR A 77 -0.63 -5.36 15.57
N LEU A 78 -0.90 -4.90 14.35
CA LEU A 78 -2.23 -4.59 13.85
C LEU A 78 -2.93 -5.83 13.27
N ASP A 79 -2.19 -6.76 12.66
CA ASP A 79 -2.68 -8.03 12.11
C ASP A 79 -3.01 -9.01 13.25
N THR A 80 -4.11 -8.73 13.94
CA THR A 80 -4.54 -9.52 15.10
C THR A 80 -5.00 -10.91 14.73
N ASN A 81 -5.55 -11.07 13.52
CA ASN A 81 -6.07 -12.33 13.03
C ASN A 81 -5.00 -13.19 12.31
N ASN A 82 -3.80 -12.64 12.06
CA ASN A 82 -2.65 -13.26 11.40
C ASN A 82 -2.97 -13.79 9.99
N ASN A 83 -3.81 -13.08 9.24
CA ASN A 83 -4.19 -13.42 7.86
C ASN A 83 -3.20 -12.85 6.82
N SER A 84 -2.13 -12.17 7.24
CA SER A 84 -1.16 -11.48 6.39
C SER A 84 -1.71 -10.24 5.65
N GLY A 85 -2.79 -9.64 6.14
CA GLY A 85 -3.45 -8.50 5.52
C GLY A 85 -4.34 -7.71 6.48
N LEU A 86 -4.07 -6.42 6.65
CA LEU A 86 -4.83 -5.59 7.56
C LEU A 86 -6.18 -5.24 6.96
N ASP A 87 -7.26 -5.52 7.68
CA ASP A 87 -8.57 -4.97 7.35
C ASP A 87 -8.75 -3.53 7.90
N LEU A 88 -9.87 -2.89 7.57
CA LEU A 88 -10.19 -1.55 8.04
C LEU A 88 -10.20 -1.43 9.58
N THR A 89 -10.71 -2.46 10.26
CA THR A 89 -10.84 -2.49 11.72
C THR A 89 -9.47 -2.65 12.38
N GLU A 90 -8.63 -3.52 11.84
CA GLU A 90 -7.25 -3.69 12.26
C GLU A 90 -6.43 -2.41 12.04
N LEU A 91 -6.59 -1.77 10.88
CA LEU A 91 -5.90 -0.51 10.58
C LEU A 91 -6.34 0.62 11.52
N GLN A 92 -7.57 0.64 12.02
CA GLN A 92 -7.99 1.63 13.05
C GLN A 92 -7.18 1.50 14.34
N GLY A 93 -6.61 0.33 14.62
CA GLY A 93 -5.68 0.11 15.72
C GLY A 93 -4.45 1.03 15.66
N ILE A 94 -4.08 1.55 14.48
CA ILE A 94 -2.93 2.46 14.34
C ILE A 94 -3.09 3.71 15.21
N LEU A 95 -4.33 4.19 15.40
CA LEU A 95 -4.61 5.38 16.23
C LEU A 95 -4.22 5.17 17.69
N ALA A 96 -4.31 3.92 18.17
CA ALA A 96 -3.91 3.57 19.52
C ALA A 96 -2.38 3.56 19.70
N LEU A 97 -1.63 3.39 18.60
CA LEU A 97 -0.18 3.33 18.54
C LEU A 97 0.48 4.70 18.31
N LEU A 98 -0.26 5.68 17.76
CA LEU A 98 0.17 7.06 17.56
C LEU A 98 0.18 7.91 18.87
N LYS A 99 0.51 7.31 20.02
CA LYS A 99 0.59 8.02 21.31
C LYS A 99 1.94 8.71 21.54
#